data_AF-A0A2G9TJQ1-F1
#
_entry.id   AF-A0A2G9TJQ1-F1
#
_cell.length_a   1.000
_cell.length_b   1.000
_cell.length_c   1.000
_cell.angle_alpha   90.00
_cell.angle_beta   90.00
_cell.angle_gamma   90.00
#
_symmetry.space_group_name_H-M   'P 1'
#
loop_
_entity.id
_entity.type
_entity.pdbx_description
1 polymer ?
#
loop_
_entity_poly.entity_id
_entity_poly.type
_entity_poly.pdbx_seq_one_letter_code
_entity_poly.pdbx_strand_id
1 'polypeptide(L)'
;VYHVWECNPPDMGMLVKKCFVTDGDGEDHAVIDYDGCSTDSFLLSELIYDQNLMRAHATSQVFKYADSNQLYFTCQIRLCQRQMGMCQDVT
;
A
#
# COMPACT_ATOMS: atom_id res chain seq x y z
N VAL A 1 -2.89 6.15 -12.51
CA VAL A 1 -1.76 6.60 -11.66
C VAL A 1 -1.03 5.37 -11.15
N TYR A 2 0.29 5.47 -10.92
CA TYR A 2 1.05 4.40 -10.27
C TYR A 2 1.44 4.86 -8.87
N HIS A 3 1.10 4.05 -7.87
CA HIS A 3 1.63 4.20 -6.52
C HIS A 3 2.84 3.28 -6.39
N VAL A 4 3.93 3.82 -5.87
CA VAL A 4 5.19 3.09 -5.70
C VAL A 4 5.69 3.34 -4.28
N TRP A 5 5.96 2.25 -3.56
CA TRP A 5 6.62 2.28 -2.26
C TRP A 5 8.01 1.70 -2.42
N GLU A 6 9.02 2.40 -1.90
CA GLU A 6 10.40 1.97 -1.97
C GLU A 6 11.10 2.26 -0.64
N CYS A 7 11.83 1.26 -0.14
CA CYS A 7 12.67 1.37 1.05
C CYS A 7 14.09 0.86 0.69
N ASN A 8 15.14 1.37 1.32
CA ASN A 8 16.53 0.95 1.05
C ASN A 8 17.38 0.42 2.24
N PRO A 9 16.84 -0.02 3.39
CA PRO A 9 17.66 -0.74 4.37
C PRO A 9 18.09 -2.13 3.87
N PRO A 10 19.34 -2.54 4.12
CA PRO A 10 19.81 -3.89 3.79
C PRO A 10 19.09 -4.95 4.63
N ASP A 11 18.96 -6.17 4.08
CA ASP A 11 18.43 -7.36 4.75
C ASP A 11 17.00 -7.28 5.32
N MET A 12 16.26 -6.22 5.01
CA MET A 12 14.83 -6.08 5.36
C MET A 12 13.92 -6.35 4.17
N GLY A 13 12.64 -6.60 4.42
CA GLY A 13 11.54 -6.58 3.46
C GLY A 13 10.44 -5.66 3.96
N MET A 14 9.54 -5.26 3.07
CA MET A 14 8.46 -4.32 3.34
C MET A 14 7.11 -4.96 3.04
N LEU A 15 6.13 -4.75 3.92
CA LEU A 15 4.72 -4.98 3.66
C LEU A 15 3.94 -3.67 3.83
N VAL A 16 3.32 -3.22 2.75
CA VAL A 16 2.36 -2.13 2.73
C VAL A 16 0.99 -2.70 3.12
N LYS A 17 0.35 -2.12 4.14
CA LYS A 17 -0.94 -2.58 4.65
C LYS A 17 -1.73 -1.44 5.30
N LYS A 18 -3.00 -1.69 5.58
CA LYS A 18 -3.94 -0.75 6.20
C LYS A 18 -3.87 0.62 5.54
N CYS A 19 -4.11 0.65 4.24
CA CYS A 19 -4.13 1.91 3.51
C CYS A 19 -5.54 2.42 3.35
N PHE A 20 -5.70 3.73 3.55
CA PHE A 20 -6.96 4.41 3.44
C PHE A 20 -6.80 5.74 2.71
N VAL A 21 -7.89 6.14 2.08
CA VAL A 21 -8.02 7.41 1.38
C VAL A 21 -9.10 8.26 2.03
N THR A 22 -8.77 9.52 2.23
CA THR A 22 -9.65 10.52 2.85
C THR A 22 -9.45 11.86 2.14
N ASP A 23 -10.46 12.72 2.15
CA ASP A 23 -10.34 14.12 1.75
C ASP A 23 -9.89 15.04 2.90
N GLY A 24 -9.65 14.47 4.08
CA GLY A 24 -9.23 15.18 5.29
C GLY A 24 -10.40 15.65 6.16
N ASP A 25 -11.64 15.48 5.72
CA ASP A 25 -12.83 15.94 6.42
C ASP A 25 -13.98 14.94 6.16
N GLY A 26 -13.92 13.76 6.80
CA GLY A 26 -14.88 12.70 6.50
C GLY A 26 -14.45 11.32 6.97
N GLU A 27 -15.01 10.31 6.32
CA GLU A 27 -14.75 8.89 6.59
C GLU A 27 -13.50 8.41 5.84
N ASP A 28 -12.72 7.55 6.48
CA ASP A 28 -11.59 6.88 5.86
C ASP A 28 -12.07 5.69 5.03
N HIS A 29 -11.80 5.72 3.72
CA HIS A 29 -12.12 4.60 2.85
C HIS A 29 -10.91 3.68 2.68
N ALA A 30 -11.00 2.45 3.19
CA ALA A 30 -9.92 1.47 3.07
C ALA A 30 -9.74 1.02 1.62
N VAL A 31 -8.50 1.07 1.14
CA VAL A 31 -8.07 0.63 -0.21
C VAL A 31 -7.08 -0.54 -0.16
N ILE A 32 -6.40 -0.73 0.96
CA ILE A 32 -5.57 -1.90 1.25
C ILE A 32 -5.90 -2.36 2.66
N ASP A 33 -6.20 -3.64 2.83
CA ASP A 33 -6.62 -4.21 4.11
C ASP A 33 -5.44 -4.44 5.10
N TYR A 34 -5.74 -5.10 6.21
CA TYR A 34 -4.79 -5.35 7.30
C TYR A 34 -3.65 -6.31 6.94
N ASP A 35 -3.85 -7.10 5.89
CA ASP A 35 -2.96 -8.16 5.42
C ASP A 35 -2.16 -7.72 4.19
N GLY A 36 -2.57 -6.62 3.53
CA GLY A 36 -1.86 -6.02 2.40
C GLY A 36 -2.52 -6.25 1.04
N CYS A 37 -3.75 -6.77 1.04
CA CYS A 37 -4.53 -7.02 -0.17
C CYS A 37 -5.38 -5.81 -0.52
N SER A 38 -5.63 -5.61 -1.82
CA SER A 38 -6.54 -4.56 -2.26
C SER A 38 -7.98 -4.88 -1.83
N THR A 39 -8.70 -3.87 -1.34
CA THR A 39 -10.13 -4.01 -1.02
C THR A 39 -11.02 -3.83 -2.26
N ASP A 40 -10.52 -3.13 -3.28
CA ASP A 40 -11.19 -2.90 -4.55
C ASP A 40 -10.16 -2.82 -5.69
N SER A 41 -10.00 -3.95 -6.39
CA SER A 41 -9.09 -4.11 -7.52
C SER A 41 -9.35 -3.16 -8.70
N PHE A 42 -10.54 -2.56 -8.80
CA PHE A 42 -10.85 -1.58 -9.83
C PHE A 42 -10.27 -0.20 -9.50
N LEU A 43 -10.33 0.20 -8.23
CA LEU A 43 -9.76 1.48 -7.76
C LEU A 43 -8.24 1.41 -7.61
N LEU A 44 -7.75 0.32 -7.02
CA LEU A 44 -6.33 0.08 -6.79
C LEU A 44 -6.05 -1.41 -7.04
N SER A 45 -5.16 -1.73 -7.97
CA SER A 45 -4.78 -3.11 -8.21
C SER A 45 -4.11 -3.74 -6.99
N GLU A 46 -4.02 -5.07 -6.98
CA GLU A 46 -3.13 -5.77 -6.03
C GLU A 46 -1.71 -5.22 -6.11
N LEU A 47 -1.02 -5.24 -4.97
CA LEU A 47 0.33 -4.75 -4.84
C LEU A 47 1.31 -5.79 -5.36
N ILE A 48 2.16 -5.38 -6.28
CA ILE A 48 3.19 -6.23 -6.86
C ILE A 48 4.54 -5.83 -6.27
N TYR A 49 5.11 -6.76 -5.51
CA TYR A 49 6.44 -6.63 -4.92
C TYR A 49 7.52 -7.15 -5.87
N ASP A 50 8.68 -6.52 -5.85
CA ASP A 50 9.86 -7.03 -6.54
C ASP A 50 10.52 -8.18 -5.75
N GLN A 51 11.51 -8.82 -6.37
CA GLN A 51 12.14 -10.03 -5.80
C GLN A 51 12.81 -9.79 -4.45
N ASN A 52 13.23 -8.55 -4.16
CA ASN A 52 13.92 -8.22 -2.91
C ASN A 52 12.94 -7.73 -1.82
N LEU A 53 11.64 -7.62 -2.11
CA LEU A 53 10.57 -7.13 -1.23
C LEU A 53 10.78 -5.69 -0.73
N MET A 54 11.59 -4.90 -1.40
CA MET A 54 11.89 -3.51 -1.03
C MET A 54 11.21 -2.49 -1.93
N ARG A 55 10.64 -2.95 -3.05
CA ARG A 55 9.81 -2.13 -3.91
C ARG A 55 8.46 -2.79 -4.15
N ALA A 56 7.40 -2.03 -3.92
CA ALA A 56 6.03 -2.42 -4.23
C ALA A 56 5.41 -1.39 -5.17
N HIS A 57 4.53 -1.84 -6.07
CA HIS A 57 3.75 -0.93 -6.89
C HIS A 57 2.33 -1.42 -7.12
N ALA A 58 1.43 -0.47 -7.33
CA ALA A 58 0.05 -0.74 -7.70
C ALA A 58 -0.45 0.31 -8.71
N THR A 59 -1.35 -0.12 -9.58
CA THR A 59 -1.97 0.75 -10.57
C THR A 59 -3.31 1.21 -10.03
N SER A 60 -3.60 2.49 -10.08
CA SER A 60 -4.85 3.07 -9.59
C SER A 60 -5.57 3.87 -10.67
N GLN A 61 -6.90 3.77 -10.67
CA GLN A 61 -7.77 4.69 -11.39
C GLN A 61 -7.85 6.01 -10.63
N VAL A 62 -7.90 7.15 -11.33
CA VAL A 62 -8.05 8.44 -10.67
C VAL A 62 -9.51 8.62 -10.27
N PHE A 63 -9.77 8.78 -8.97
CA PHE A 63 -11.07 9.08 -8.41
C PHE A 63 -11.01 10.35 -7.57
N LYS A 64 -12.17 10.87 -7.16
CA LYS A 64 -12.30 11.98 -6.22
C LYS A 64 -13.61 11.89 -5.43
N TYR A 65 -13.65 12.53 -4.27
CA TYR A 65 -14.91 12.81 -3.58
C TYR A 65 -15.67 13.94 -4.32
N ALA A 66 -16.99 13.95 -4.21
CA ALA A 66 -17.83 14.92 -4.94
C ALA A 66 -17.51 16.37 -4.53
N ASP A 67 -17.35 16.59 -3.23
CA ASP A 67 -17.24 17.92 -2.62
C ASP A 67 -15.79 18.35 -2.30
N SER A 68 -14.81 17.47 -2.56
CA SER A 68 -13.39 17.77 -2.35
C SER A 68 -12.56 17.57 -3.60
N ASN A 69 -11.57 18.45 -3.76
CA ASN A 69 -10.53 18.35 -4.80
C ASN A 69 -9.21 17.81 -4.24
N GLN A 70 -9.20 17.36 -2.99
CA GLN A 70 -8.02 16.85 -2.31
C GLN A 70 -8.25 15.39 -1.92
N LEU A 71 -7.19 14.61 -2.01
CA LEU A 71 -7.14 13.21 -1.60
C LEU A 71 -5.83 12.95 -0.89
N TYR A 72 -5.93 12.39 0.31
CA TYR A 72 -4.80 11.94 1.10
C TYR A 72 -4.78 10.43 1.12
N PHE A 73 -3.63 9.85 0.79
CA PHE A 73 -3.39 8.42 0.80
C PHE A 73 -2.47 8.09 1.97
N THR A 74 -2.98 7.36 2.96
CA THR A 74 -2.22 7.02 4.18
C THR A 74 -2.09 5.51 4.27
N CYS A 75 -0.89 5.02 4.61
CA CYS A 75 -0.58 3.59 4.74
C CYS A 75 0.20 3.28 6.00
N GLN A 76 0.04 2.07 6.52
CA GLN A 76 0.96 1.50 7.47
C GLN A 76 2.01 0.64 6.75
N ILE A 77 3.28 0.85 7.09
CA ILE A 77 4.39 0.04 6.56
C ILE A 77 4.92 -0.86 7.67
N ARG A 78 4.95 -2.18 7.44
CA ARG A 78 5.60 -3.17 8.31
C ARG A 78 6.92 -3.58 7.67
N LEU A 79 8.01 -3.46 8.43
CA LEU A 79 9.31 -4.00 8.05
C LEU A 79 9.49 -5.40 8.66
N CYS A 80 10.16 -6.28 7.93
CA CYS A 80 10.51 -7.63 8.36
C CYS A 80 11.99 -7.92 8.03
N GLN A 81 12.64 -8.81 8.77
CA GLN A 81 14.04 -9.18 8.52
C GLN A 81 14.12 -10.46 7.69
N ARG A 82 14.72 -10.37 6.49
CA ARG A 82 14.74 -11.48 5.52
C ARG A 82 15.61 -12.64 5.99
N GLN A 83 16.80 -12.34 6.52
CA GLN A 83 17.73 -13.38 7.00
C GLN A 83 17.17 -14.24 8.13
N MET A 84 16.22 -13.70 8.90
CA MET A 84 15.53 -14.42 9.97
C MET A 84 14.26 -15.13 9.50
N GLY A 85 13.96 -15.13 8.19
CA GLY A 85 12.77 -15.74 7.62
C GLY A 85 11.46 -15.02 7.97
N MET A 86 11.51 -13.79 8.51
CA MET A 86 10.32 -13.09 9.01
C MET A 86 9.46 -12.42 7.91
N CYS A 87 9.83 -12.59 6.65
CA CYS A 87 9.14 -12.01 5.50
C CYS A 87 8.31 -13.03 4.71
N GLN A 88 8.01 -14.19 5.30
CA GLN A 88 7.23 -15.25 4.62
C GLN A 88 5.79 -14.84 4.33
N ASP A 89 5.21 -13.96 5.15
CA ASP A 89 3.84 -13.45 5.01
C ASP A 89 3.77 -12.15 4.19
N VAL A 90 4.76 -11.91 3.31
CA VAL A 90 4.76 -10.77 2.38
C VAL A 90 4.44 -11.28 0.99
N THR A 91 3.17 -11.66 0.77
CA THR A 91 2.58 -12.03 -0.52
C THR A 91 1.07 -12.03 -0.42
#